data_AF-A0A2E2EKQ4-F1
#
_entry.id   AF-A0A2E2EKQ4-F1
#
_cell.length_a   1.000
_cell.length_b   1.000
_cell.length_c   1.000
_cell.angle_alpha   90.00
_cell.angle_beta   90.00
_cell.angle_gamma   90.00
#
_symmetry.space_group_name_H-M   'P 1'
#
loop_
_entity.id
_entity.type
_entity.pdbx_description
1 polymer ?
#
loop_
_entity_poly.entity_id
_entity_poly.type
_entity_poly.pdbx_seq_one_letter_code
_entity_poly.pdbx_strand_id
1 'polypeptide(L)'
;MIKNRFFIFIGCFLLNYTVVKTFNLNIQFINITIIQIFLFTLYLLGDLFYRKISNKKSITPFHFLAINFSRILLCILFLLPTILSYNKPDNIYIYNFFIIYFIYLFSDIFLTIKKK
;
A
#
# COMPACT_ATOMS: atom_id res chain seq x y z
N MET A 1 19.04 0.07 -0.64
CA MET A 1 17.68 -0.52 -0.57
C MET A 1 16.75 0.23 0.37
N ILE A 2 17.10 0.40 1.66
CA ILE A 2 16.27 1.16 2.63
C ILE A 2 16.10 2.63 2.19
N LYS A 3 17.16 3.28 1.67
CA LYS A 3 17.10 4.63 1.10
C LYS A 3 16.01 4.77 0.02
N ASN A 4 16.00 3.91 -1.00
CA ASN A 4 14.98 3.97 -2.07
C ASN A 4 13.55 3.78 -1.52
N ARG A 5 13.37 2.90 -0.54
CA ARG A 5 12.06 2.66 0.10
C ARG A 5 11.60 3.87 0.91
N PHE A 6 12.51 4.56 1.59
CA PHE A 6 12.21 5.78 2.30
C PHE A 6 11.82 6.92 1.34
N PHE A 7 12.48 7.04 0.19
CA PHE A 7 12.07 8.00 -0.84
C PHE A 7 10.69 7.66 -1.44
N ILE A 8 10.39 6.38 -1.68
CA ILE A 8 9.04 5.95 -2.10
C ILE A 8 8.01 6.31 -1.02
N PHE A 9 8.32 6.10 0.25
CA PHE A 9 7.45 6.47 1.37
C PHE A 9 7.13 7.96 1.38
N ILE A 10 8.15 8.82 1.30
CA ILE A 10 8.00 10.28 1.26
C ILE A 10 7.19 10.69 0.01
N GLY A 11 7.55 10.17 -1.16
CA GLY A 11 6.86 10.51 -2.41
C GLY A 11 5.38 10.14 -2.37
N CYS A 12 5.05 8.95 -1.88
CA CYS A 12 3.66 8.53 -1.72
C CYS A 12 2.91 9.37 -0.67
N PHE A 13 3.59 9.78 0.42
CA PHE A 13 2.97 10.61 1.46
C PHE A 13 2.62 11.99 0.92
N LEU A 14 3.55 12.61 0.19
CA LEU A 14 3.33 13.90 -0.47
C LEU A 14 2.21 13.82 -1.50
N LEU A 15 2.17 12.74 -2.29
CA LEU A 15 1.12 12.53 -3.29
C LEU A 15 -0.26 12.40 -2.63
N ASN A 16 -0.37 11.55 -1.60
CA ASN A 16 -1.59 11.34 -0.84
C ASN A 16 -2.09 12.65 -0.20
N TYR A 17 -1.20 13.40 0.45
CA TYR A 17 -1.51 14.71 1.02
C TYR A 17 -1.99 15.72 -0.03
N THR A 18 -1.34 15.76 -1.19
CA THR A 18 -1.70 16.66 -2.29
C THR A 18 -3.10 16.34 -2.80
N VAL A 19 -3.43 15.07 -3.04
CA VAL A 19 -4.76 14.65 -3.49
C VAL A 19 -5.84 15.06 -2.48
N VAL A 20 -5.62 14.79 -1.19
CA VAL A 20 -6.57 15.18 -0.13
C VAL A 20 -6.84 16.68 -0.14
N LYS A 21 -5.79 17.50 -0.32
CA LYS A 21 -5.91 18.96 -0.38
C LYS A 21 -6.60 19.46 -1.65
N THR A 22 -6.28 18.90 -2.82
CA THR A 22 -6.87 19.32 -4.10
C THR A 22 -8.37 19.01 -4.17
N PHE A 23 -8.79 17.87 -3.64
CA PHE A 23 -10.20 17.45 -3.63
C PHE A 23 -10.98 17.92 -2.39
N ASN A 24 -10.37 18.76 -1.53
CA ASN A 24 -10.98 19.27 -0.28
C ASN A 24 -11.63 18.16 0.57
N LEU A 25 -10.99 16.99 0.65
CA LEU A 25 -11.52 15.90 1.44
C LEU A 25 -11.42 16.27 2.92
N ASN A 26 -12.54 16.18 3.65
CA ASN A 26 -12.59 16.49 5.09
C ASN A 26 -11.96 15.36 5.93
N ILE A 27 -10.67 15.14 5.72
CA ILE A 27 -9.89 14.09 6.35
C ILE A 27 -8.83 14.75 7.22
N GLN A 28 -8.80 14.38 8.49
CA GLN A 28 -7.77 14.86 9.41
C GLN A 28 -6.39 14.36 8.97
N PHE A 29 -5.37 15.21 9.12
CA PHE A 29 -3.98 14.87 8.80
C PHE A 29 -3.48 13.59 9.50
N ILE A 30 -3.96 13.34 10.72
CA ILE A 30 -3.67 12.11 11.47
C ILE A 30 -4.11 10.87 10.69
N ASN A 31 -5.30 10.88 10.09
CA ASN A 31 -5.82 9.75 9.30
C ASN A 31 -4.97 9.51 8.04
N ILE A 32 -4.56 10.58 7.35
CA ILE A 32 -3.64 10.48 6.19
C ILE A 32 -2.34 9.79 6.60
N THR A 33 -1.81 10.16 7.77
CA THR A 33 -0.58 9.59 8.32
C THR A 33 -0.74 8.13 8.72
N ILE A 34 -1.84 7.78 9.37
CA ILE A 34 -2.16 6.38 9.75
C ILE A 34 -2.23 5.50 8.50
N ILE A 35 -2.94 5.92 7.46
CA ILE A 35 -3.03 5.20 6.18
C ILE A 35 -1.64 4.99 5.59
N GLN A 36 -0.82 6.05 5.58
CA GLN A 36 0.51 5.96 5.01
C GLN A 36 1.39 4.97 5.77
N ILE A 37 1.38 5.02 7.10
CA ILE A 37 2.12 4.09 7.96
C ILE A 37 1.62 2.67 7.73
N PHE A 38 0.30 2.46 7.64
CA PHE A 38 -0.30 1.16 7.37
C PHE A 38 0.16 0.58 6.02
N LEU A 39 0.01 1.35 4.93
CA LEU A 39 0.40 0.93 3.59
C LEU A 39 1.91 0.65 3.49
N PHE A 40 2.72 1.49 4.13
CA PHE A 40 4.17 1.28 4.18
C PHE A 40 4.56 0.04 4.99
N THR A 41 3.84 -0.23 6.09
CA THR A 41 4.03 -1.45 6.89
C THR A 41 3.68 -2.69 6.07
N LEU A 42 2.55 -2.68 5.36
CA LEU A 42 2.19 -3.76 4.43
C LEU A 42 3.24 -3.95 3.32
N TYR A 43 3.82 -2.85 2.84
CA TYR A 43 4.93 -2.86 1.88
C TYR A 43 6.17 -3.56 2.44
N LEU A 44 6.59 -3.23 3.66
CA LEU A 44 7.72 -3.89 4.31
C LEU A 44 7.44 -5.36 4.64
N LEU A 45 6.25 -5.68 5.17
CA LEU A 45 5.84 -7.05 5.48
C LEU A 45 5.83 -7.92 4.22
N GLY A 46 5.32 -7.41 3.10
CA GLY A 46 5.35 -8.09 1.81
C GLY A 46 6.77 -8.56 1.45
N ASP A 47 7.75 -7.65 1.49
CA ASP A 47 9.15 -7.99 1.23
C ASP A 47 9.74 -9.01 2.22
N LEU A 48 9.40 -8.92 3.50
CA LEU A 48 9.87 -9.87 4.51
C LEU A 48 9.32 -11.29 4.24
N PHE A 49 8.03 -11.40 3.93
CA PHE A 49 7.41 -12.66 3.54
C PHE A 49 8.03 -13.20 2.24
N TYR A 50 8.26 -12.33 1.26
CA TYR A 50 8.93 -12.71 0.02
C TYR A 50 10.31 -13.32 0.26
N ARG A 51 11.17 -12.66 1.04
CA ARG A 51 12.50 -13.17 1.37
C ARG A 51 12.45 -14.49 2.14
N LYS A 52 11.52 -14.61 3.09
CA LYS A 52 11.37 -15.81 3.91
C LYS A 52 10.94 -17.02 3.08
N ILE A 53 10.02 -16.80 2.13
CA ILE A 53 9.59 -17.85 1.20
C ILE A 53 10.68 -18.11 0.15
N SER A 54 11.42 -17.08 -0.28
CA SER A 54 12.42 -17.24 -1.33
C SER A 54 13.62 -18.07 -0.94
N ASN A 55 13.93 -18.13 0.36
CA ASN A 55 14.98 -19.00 0.88
C ASN A 55 14.59 -20.50 0.85
N LYS A 56 13.34 -20.84 0.52
CA LYS A 56 12.90 -22.22 0.29
C LYS A 56 13.01 -22.54 -1.21
N LYS A 57 13.62 -23.68 -1.56
CA LYS A 57 13.98 -24.08 -2.94
C LYS A 57 12.82 -24.17 -3.96
N SER A 58 11.55 -24.02 -3.56
CA SER A 58 10.37 -24.23 -4.40
C SER A 58 9.40 -23.04 -4.42
N ILE A 59 9.89 -21.85 -4.77
CA ILE A 59 9.00 -20.70 -4.96
C ILE A 59 8.22 -20.86 -6.26
N THR A 60 6.91 -21.03 -6.15
CA THR A 60 6.02 -21.00 -7.32
C THR A 60 5.38 -19.61 -7.46
N PRO A 61 4.97 -19.19 -8.67
CA PRO A 61 4.19 -17.96 -8.89
C PRO A 61 2.95 -17.84 -7.98
N PHE A 62 2.39 -18.98 -7.58
CA PHE A 62 1.26 -19.05 -6.66
C PHE A 62 1.56 -18.45 -5.27
N HIS A 63 2.78 -18.60 -4.76
CA HIS A 63 3.17 -18.00 -3.48
C HIS A 63 3.21 -16.47 -3.56
N PHE A 64 3.65 -15.92 -4.70
CA PHE A 64 3.60 -14.47 -4.96
C PHE A 64 2.17 -13.97 -5.04
N LEU A 65 1.32 -14.70 -5.75
CA LEU A 65 -0.09 -14.38 -5.84
C LEU A 65 -0.76 -14.38 -4.46
N ALA A 66 -0.49 -15.39 -3.63
CA ALA A 66 -1.05 -15.50 -2.28
C ALA A 66 -0.64 -14.34 -1.35
N ILE A 67 0.62 -13.90 -1.40
CA ILE A 67 1.08 -12.72 -0.62
C ILE A 67 0.36 -11.45 -1.09
N ASN A 68 0.26 -11.24 -2.39
CA ASN A 68 -0.41 -10.03 -2.89
C ASN A 68 -1.91 -10.07 -2.60
N PHE A 69 -2.55 -11.23 -2.72
CA PHE A 69 -3.96 -11.42 -2.37
C PHE A 69 -4.23 -11.13 -0.89
N SER A 70 -3.38 -11.64 0.02
CA SER A 70 -3.53 -11.34 1.46
C SER A 70 -3.34 -9.87 1.78
N ARG A 71 -2.42 -9.18 1.08
CA ARG A 71 -2.25 -7.71 1.20
C ARG A 71 -3.50 -6.95 0.77
N ILE A 72 -4.12 -7.33 -0.34
CA ILE A 72 -5.39 -6.73 -0.79
C ILE A 72 -6.50 -6.98 0.23
N LEU A 73 -6.60 -8.20 0.77
CA LEU A 73 -7.57 -8.52 1.81
C LEU A 73 -7.38 -7.64 3.05
N LEU A 74 -6.15 -7.45 3.51
CA LEU A 74 -5.84 -6.57 4.65
C LEU A 74 -6.19 -5.11 4.35
N CYS A 75 -5.94 -4.64 3.12
CA CYS A 75 -6.38 -3.30 2.69
C CYS A 75 -7.91 -3.14 2.76
N ILE A 76 -8.66 -4.14 2.30
CA ILE A 76 -10.14 -4.13 2.36
C ILE A 76 -10.60 -4.12 3.82
N LEU A 77 -10.03 -4.98 4.68
CA LEU A 77 -10.37 -5.03 6.11
C LEU A 77 -10.07 -3.69 6.81
N PHE A 78 -8.98 -3.04 6.45
CA PHE A 78 -8.62 -1.71 6.98
C PHE A 78 -9.60 -0.62 6.53
N LEU A 79 -10.06 -0.66 5.27
CA LEU A 79 -11.03 0.30 4.74
C LEU A 79 -12.48 0.01 5.15
N LEU A 80 -12.78 -1.23 5.57
CA LEU A 80 -14.14 -1.67 5.85
C LEU A 80 -14.90 -0.76 6.84
N PRO A 81 -14.32 -0.30 7.96
CA PRO A 81 -15.01 0.63 8.86
C PRO A 81 -15.38 1.95 8.17
N THR A 82 -14.50 2.45 7.30
CA THR A 82 -14.77 3.68 6.54
C THR A 82 -15.88 3.44 5.52
N ILE A 83 -15.86 2.32 4.80
CA ILE A 83 -16.89 1.98 3.80
C ILE A 83 -18.26 1.83 4.45
N LEU A 84 -18.33 1.16 5.61
CA LEU A 84 -19.60 0.94 6.33
C LEU A 84 -20.13 2.22 6.99
N SER A 85 -19.25 3.15 7.37
CA SER A 85 -19.63 4.40 8.05
C SER A 85 -19.92 5.56 7.09
N TYR A 86 -19.52 5.49 5.82
CA TYR A 86 -19.68 6.58 4.87
C TYR A 86 -21.06 6.55 4.21
N ASN A 87 -21.90 7.55 4.53
CA ASN A 87 -23.23 7.74 3.92
C ASN A 87 -23.21 8.61 2.65
N LYS A 88 -22.04 9.10 2.21
CA LYS A 88 -21.91 9.98 1.04
C LYS A 88 -21.30 9.22 -0.15
N PRO A 89 -21.72 9.54 -1.39
CA PRO A 89 -21.29 8.81 -2.60
C PRO A 89 -19.83 9.10 -3.04
N ASP A 90 -19.14 10.07 -2.42
CA ASP A 90 -17.78 10.43 -2.80
C ASP A 90 -16.75 9.40 -2.31
N ASN A 91 -16.48 8.43 -3.18
CA ASN A 91 -15.50 7.36 -2.96
C ASN A 91 -14.05 7.76 -3.30
N ILE A 92 -13.79 9.05 -3.56
CA ILE A 92 -12.47 9.59 -3.95
C ILE A 92 -11.38 9.15 -2.96
N TYR A 93 -11.71 9.12 -1.67
CA TYR A 93 -10.80 8.64 -0.63
C TYR A 93 -10.37 7.18 -0.82
N ILE A 94 -11.32 6.30 -1.15
CA ILE A 94 -11.06 4.87 -1.38
C ILE A 94 -10.19 4.71 -2.62
N TYR A 95 -10.48 5.46 -3.69
CA TYR A 95 -9.66 5.43 -4.91
C TYR A 95 -8.23 5.90 -4.65
N ASN A 96 -8.06 7.03 -3.94
CA ASN A 96 -6.75 7.53 -3.56
C ASN A 96 -5.97 6.51 -2.71
N PHE A 97 -6.63 5.86 -1.75
CA PHE A 97 -6.03 4.78 -0.96
C PHE A 97 -5.48 3.65 -1.85
N PHE A 98 -6.29 3.14 -2.79
CA PHE A 98 -5.87 2.05 -3.66
C PHE A 98 -4.81 2.48 -4.68
N ILE A 99 -4.85 3.72 -5.17
CA ILE A 99 -3.80 4.26 -6.05
C ILE A 99 -2.45 4.26 -5.33
N ILE A 100 -2.39 4.79 -4.11
CA ILE A 100 -1.15 4.79 -3.30
C ILE A 100 -0.68 3.35 -3.03
N TYR A 101 -1.61 2.45 -2.70
CA TYR A 101 -1.31 1.03 -2.55
C TYR A 101 -0.68 0.41 -3.82
N PHE A 102 -1.24 0.68 -5.00
CA PHE A 102 -0.70 0.17 -6.25
C PHE A 102 0.68 0.74 -6.56
N ILE A 103 0.95 2.01 -6.24
CA ILE A 103 2.30 2.58 -6.37
C ILE A 103 3.30 1.79 -5.52
N TYR A 104 2.95 1.45 -4.28
CA TYR A 104 3.80 0.60 -3.43
C TYR A 104 4.00 -0.81 -4.03
N LEU A 105 2.94 -1.43 -4.54
CA LEU A 105 2.99 -2.77 -5.12
C LEU A 105 3.87 -2.79 -6.38
N PHE A 106 3.67 -1.86 -7.32
CA PHE A 106 4.49 -1.77 -8.52
C PHE A 106 5.96 -1.44 -8.20
N SER A 107 6.20 -0.55 -7.23
CA SER A 107 7.56 -0.26 -6.76
C SER A 107 8.27 -1.52 -6.25
N ASP A 108 7.55 -2.41 -5.56
CA ASP A 108 8.08 -3.69 -5.10
C ASP A 108 8.46 -4.60 -6.28
N ILE A 109 7.59 -4.69 -7.29
CA ILE A 109 7.83 -5.46 -8.51
C ILE A 109 9.07 -4.93 -9.25
N PHE A 110 9.14 -3.62 -9.50
CA PHE A 110 10.28 -3.01 -10.20
C PHE A 110 11.60 -3.20 -9.45
N LEU A 111 11.60 -3.04 -8.13
CA LEU A 111 12.79 -3.27 -7.29
C LEU A 111 13.20 -4.75 -7.24
N THR A 112 12.24 -5.67 -7.37
CA THR A 112 12.49 -7.12 -7.37
C THR A 112 13.03 -7.58 -8.73
N ILE A 113 12.46 -7.09 -9.85
CA ILE A 113 12.94 -7.39 -11.20
C ILE A 113 14.39 -6.93 -11.38
N LYS A 114 14.73 -5.72 -10.91
CA LYS A 114 16.10 -5.17 -11.03
C LYS A 114 17.18 -5.97 -10.26
N LYS A 115 16.79 -6.91 -9.38
CA LYS A 115 17.72 -7.78 -8.65
C LYS A 115 18.02 -9.12 -9.34
N LYS A 116 17.18 -9.53 -10.29
CA LYS A 116 17.47 -10.68 -11.16
C LYS A 116 18.35 -10.23 -12.32
#